data_AF-A0A2V8V4T5-F1
#
_entry.id   AF-A0A2V8V4T5-F1
#
_cell.length_a   1.000
_cell.length_b   1.000
_cell.length_c   1.000
_cell.angle_alpha   90.00
_cell.angle_beta   90.00
_cell.angle_gamma   90.00
#
_symmetry.space_group_name_H-M   'P 1'
#
loop_
_entity.id
_entity.type
_entity.pdbx_description
1 polymer ?
#
loop_
_entity_poly.entity_id
_entity_poly.type
_entity_poly.pdbx_seq_one_letter_code
_entity_poly.pdbx_strand_id
1 'polypeptide(L)'
;MSPRYTEKQWKAAFDGSEDWDTAINIIEDRIKGRWLDAASRLLDEPHAGFAILALDCIVLESLWGFMNGKPAPQGKERQVYRDILTGPSFGWTADQSQSFRELVRNSIMHDAETRKRWLVGRTVPRGVIPPIKKTGEYQLPTQPYEIPQCINRDV
;
A
#
# COMPACT_ATOMS: atom_id res chain seq x y z
N MET A 1 -3.03 -14.83 10.09
CA MET A 1 -3.64 -14.38 11.38
C MET A 1 -2.87 -13.16 11.88
N SER A 2 -3.33 -12.44 12.91
CA SER A 2 -2.42 -11.50 13.60
C SER A 2 -1.39 -12.36 14.36
N PRO A 3 -0.11 -11.94 14.48
CA PRO A 3 0.87 -12.72 15.22
C PRO A 3 0.51 -12.93 16.70
N ARG A 4 -0.14 -11.94 17.34
CA ARG A 4 -0.41 -11.96 18.79
C ARG A 4 -1.87 -12.17 19.16
N TYR A 5 -2.79 -12.01 18.22
CA TYR A 5 -4.23 -12.04 18.48
C TYR A 5 -4.98 -13.06 17.62
N THR A 6 -5.99 -13.65 18.23
CA THR A 6 -6.87 -14.67 17.65
C THR A 6 -8.23 -14.09 17.27
N GLU A 7 -8.97 -14.80 16.42
CA GLU A 7 -10.36 -14.45 16.10
C GLU A 7 -11.27 -14.44 17.34
N LYS A 8 -10.99 -15.30 18.33
CA LYS A 8 -11.72 -15.32 19.60
C LYS A 8 -11.56 -14.00 20.36
N GLN A 9 -10.34 -13.45 20.42
CA GLN A 9 -10.08 -12.16 21.06
C GLN A 9 -10.77 -11.01 20.33
N TRP A 10 -10.83 -11.06 19.00
CA TRP A 10 -11.62 -10.09 18.22
C TRP A 10 -13.11 -10.13 18.58
N LYS A 11 -13.70 -11.33 18.63
CA LYS A 11 -15.12 -11.49 18.99
C LYS A 11 -15.40 -11.01 20.43
N ALA A 12 -14.50 -11.31 21.36
CA ALA A 12 -14.63 -10.88 22.75
C ALA A 12 -14.57 -9.35 22.92
N ALA A 13 -13.83 -8.64 22.07
CA ALA A 13 -13.76 -7.17 22.09
C ALA A 13 -15.11 -6.49 21.79
N PHE A 14 -16.08 -7.22 21.25
CA PHE A 14 -17.41 -6.70 20.91
C PHE A 14 -18.55 -7.53 21.56
N ASP A 15 -18.23 -8.40 22.53
CA ASP A 15 -19.22 -9.23 23.23
C ASP A 15 -19.74 -8.48 24.47
N GLY A 16 -20.93 -7.88 24.35
CA GLY A 16 -21.58 -7.15 25.45
C GLY A 16 -20.99 -5.77 25.77
N SER A 17 -19.85 -5.40 25.19
CA SER A 17 -19.23 -4.06 25.26
C SER A 17 -18.35 -3.80 24.04
N GLU A 18 -18.15 -2.55 23.65
CA GLU A 18 -17.23 -2.16 22.57
C GLU A 18 -15.84 -1.77 23.13
N ASP A 19 -14.92 -2.72 23.12
CA ASP A 19 -13.51 -2.48 23.47
C ASP A 19 -12.71 -2.08 22.22
N TRP A 20 -12.82 -0.78 21.88
CA TRP A 20 -12.15 -0.19 20.73
C TRP A 20 -10.62 -0.22 20.83
N ASP A 21 -10.05 -0.13 22.04
CA ASP A 21 -8.60 -0.19 22.24
C ASP A 21 -8.07 -1.57 21.86
N THR A 22 -8.73 -2.64 22.31
CA THR A 22 -8.39 -4.00 21.89
C THR A 22 -8.56 -4.18 20.38
N ALA A 23 -9.65 -3.69 19.79
CA ALA A 23 -9.88 -3.78 18.35
C ALA A 23 -8.78 -3.08 17.52
N ILE A 24 -8.39 -1.87 17.92
CA ILE A 24 -7.31 -1.11 17.27
C ILE A 24 -5.98 -1.87 17.39
N ASN A 25 -5.65 -2.38 18.58
CA ASN A 25 -4.43 -3.16 18.81
C ASN A 25 -4.37 -4.43 17.93
N ILE A 26 -5.50 -5.12 17.75
CA ILE A 26 -5.58 -6.30 16.87
C ILE A 26 -5.33 -5.92 15.40
N ILE A 27 -5.92 -4.82 14.93
CA ILE A 27 -5.74 -4.33 13.56
C ILE A 27 -4.28 -3.91 13.33
N GLU A 28 -3.71 -3.17 14.26
CA GLU A 28 -2.33 -2.69 14.18
C GLU A 28 -1.33 -3.85 14.18
N ASP A 29 -1.46 -4.81 15.11
CA ASP A 29 -0.61 -6.01 15.16
C ASP A 29 -0.74 -6.85 13.88
N ARG A 30 -1.93 -6.93 13.31
CA ARG A 30 -2.17 -7.64 12.06
C ARG A 30 -1.49 -6.96 10.87
N ILE A 31 -1.60 -5.65 10.74
CA ILE A 31 -1.02 -4.89 9.63
C ILE A 31 0.50 -4.88 9.73
N LYS A 32 1.03 -4.56 10.91
CA LYS A 32 2.46 -4.52 11.18
C LYS A 32 3.10 -5.88 11.00
N GLY A 33 2.60 -6.88 11.72
CA GLY A 33 3.22 -8.20 11.76
C GLY A 33 3.16 -8.99 10.47
N ARG A 34 2.17 -8.75 9.60
CA ARG A 34 2.07 -9.44 8.30
C ARG A 34 2.87 -8.79 7.20
N TRP A 35 2.93 -7.46 7.17
CA TRP A 35 3.43 -6.75 6.00
C TRP A 35 4.44 -5.67 6.35
N LEU A 36 4.11 -4.73 7.24
CA LEU A 36 4.96 -3.57 7.45
C LEU A 36 6.30 -3.92 8.09
N ASP A 37 6.32 -4.84 9.07
CA ASP A 37 7.57 -5.27 9.71
C ASP A 37 8.50 -5.99 8.72
N ALA A 38 7.93 -6.72 7.75
CA ALA A 38 8.70 -7.35 6.69
C ALA A 38 9.20 -6.32 5.68
N ALA A 39 8.33 -5.39 5.24
CA ALA A 39 8.71 -4.29 4.37
C ALA A 39 9.83 -3.44 4.98
N SER A 40 9.75 -3.12 6.29
CA SER A 40 10.77 -2.36 7.00
C SER A 40 12.14 -3.05 7.01
N ARG A 41 12.19 -4.39 7.12
CA ARG A 41 13.46 -5.13 7.03
C ARG A 41 14.04 -5.14 5.62
N LEU A 42 13.16 -5.12 4.62
CA LEU A 42 13.53 -5.08 3.21
C LEU A 42 13.97 -3.68 2.75
N LEU A 43 13.68 -2.62 3.51
CA LEU A 43 14.02 -1.26 3.10
C LEU A 43 15.51 -1.10 2.83
N ASP A 44 16.38 -1.74 3.63
CA ASP A 44 17.83 -1.61 3.46
C ASP A 44 18.41 -2.54 2.39
N GLU A 45 17.60 -3.42 1.80
CA GLU A 45 18.02 -4.32 0.74
C GLU A 45 18.04 -3.61 -0.64
N PRO A 46 19.20 -3.48 -1.32
CA PRO A 46 19.37 -2.67 -2.53
C PRO A 46 18.43 -2.99 -3.70
N HIS A 47 17.88 -4.21 -3.73
CA HIS A 47 17.06 -4.71 -4.83
C HIS A 47 15.66 -5.18 -4.39
N ALA A 48 15.21 -4.80 -3.19
CA ALA A 48 13.91 -5.24 -2.68
C ALA A 48 12.72 -4.36 -3.11
N GLY A 49 12.91 -3.37 -4.00
CA GLY A 49 11.86 -2.43 -4.40
C GLY A 49 10.60 -3.10 -4.94
N PHE A 50 10.73 -4.15 -5.75
CA PHE A 50 9.59 -4.92 -6.25
C PHE A 50 8.87 -5.70 -5.14
N ALA A 51 9.63 -6.28 -4.20
CA ALA A 51 9.07 -7.01 -3.08
C ALA A 51 8.29 -6.09 -2.13
N ILE A 52 8.84 -4.90 -1.84
CA ILE A 52 8.16 -3.90 -1.02
C ILE A 52 6.89 -3.42 -1.71
N LEU A 53 6.95 -3.11 -3.01
CA LEU A 53 5.78 -2.65 -3.76
C LEU A 53 4.67 -3.71 -3.87
N ALA A 54 5.06 -4.99 -3.95
CA ALA A 54 4.10 -6.09 -3.86
C ALA A 54 3.42 -6.13 -2.48
N LEU A 55 4.18 -5.94 -1.40
CA LEU A 55 3.63 -5.84 -0.04
C LEU A 55 2.70 -4.64 0.10
N ASP A 56 3.06 -3.47 -0.46
CA ASP A 56 2.23 -2.27 -0.44
C ASP A 56 0.88 -2.50 -1.12
N CYS A 57 0.85 -3.17 -2.28
CA CYS A 57 -0.39 -3.52 -2.96
C CYS A 57 -1.30 -4.41 -2.08
N ILE A 58 -0.72 -5.38 -1.37
CA ILE A 58 -1.49 -6.26 -0.46
C ILE A 58 -2.01 -5.47 0.76
N VAL A 59 -1.22 -4.53 1.27
CA VAL A 59 -1.61 -3.65 2.39
C VAL A 59 -2.78 -2.76 1.96
N LEU A 60 -2.74 -2.15 0.78
CA LEU A 60 -3.83 -1.32 0.25
C LEU A 60 -5.15 -2.11 0.17
N GLU A 61 -5.11 -3.32 -0.38
CA GLU A 61 -6.29 -4.19 -0.45
C GLU A 61 -6.84 -4.57 0.92
N SER A 62 -5.94 -4.85 1.88
CA SER A 62 -6.32 -5.18 3.25
C SER A 62 -6.94 -3.98 3.98
N LEU A 63 -6.33 -2.80 3.85
CA LEU A 63 -6.80 -1.55 4.46
C LEU A 63 -8.19 -1.18 3.95
N TRP A 64 -8.41 -1.23 2.63
CA TRP A 64 -9.72 -0.96 2.07
C TRP A 64 -10.77 -1.91 2.65
N GLY A 65 -10.44 -3.19 2.83
CA GLY A 65 -11.36 -4.16 3.40
C GLY A 65 -11.74 -3.85 4.86
N PHE A 66 -10.78 -3.39 5.67
CA PHE A 66 -11.05 -2.93 7.04
C PHE A 66 -11.92 -1.67 7.06
N MET A 67 -11.59 -0.67 6.25
CA MET A 67 -12.34 0.60 6.19
C MET A 67 -13.80 0.40 5.76
N ASN A 68 -14.06 -0.62 4.94
CA ASN A 68 -15.38 -0.86 4.38
C ASN A 68 -16.13 -2.04 5.04
N GLY A 69 -15.53 -2.70 6.03
CA GLY A 69 -16.12 -3.86 6.72
C GLY A 69 -16.45 -5.05 5.81
N LYS A 70 -15.78 -5.18 4.66
CA LYS A 70 -16.05 -6.23 3.66
C LYS A 70 -14.77 -6.64 2.93
N PRO A 71 -14.66 -7.88 2.44
CA PRO A 71 -13.49 -8.28 1.65
C PRO A 71 -13.36 -7.42 0.40
N ALA A 72 -12.11 -7.23 -0.04
CA ALA A 72 -11.84 -6.60 -1.33
C ALA A 72 -12.64 -7.33 -2.43
N PRO A 73 -13.43 -6.60 -3.23
CA PRO A 73 -14.35 -7.23 -4.17
C PRO A 73 -13.55 -7.89 -5.30
N GLN A 74 -13.69 -9.21 -5.42
CA GLN A 74 -13.07 -10.00 -6.48
C GLN A 74 -13.55 -9.50 -7.84
N GLY A 75 -12.61 -9.15 -8.74
CA GLY A 75 -12.92 -8.57 -10.05
C GLY A 75 -13.36 -7.09 -10.02
N LYS A 76 -13.36 -6.44 -8.85
CA LYS A 76 -13.55 -4.99 -8.71
C LYS A 76 -12.41 -4.34 -7.91
N GLU A 77 -11.20 -4.88 -8.02
CA GLU A 77 -9.99 -4.30 -7.42
C GLU A 77 -9.78 -2.86 -7.88
N ARG A 78 -10.33 -2.48 -9.06
CA ARG A 78 -10.42 -1.09 -9.51
C ARG A 78 -10.98 -0.14 -8.44
N GLN A 79 -12.00 -0.58 -7.71
CA GLN A 79 -12.60 0.23 -6.65
C GLN A 79 -11.62 0.45 -5.49
N VAL A 80 -10.88 -0.58 -5.07
CA VAL A 80 -9.90 -0.49 -3.98
C VAL A 80 -8.87 0.60 -4.24
N TYR A 81 -8.19 0.49 -5.39
CA TYR A 81 -7.13 1.42 -5.76
C TYR A 81 -7.66 2.81 -6.06
N ARG A 82 -8.86 2.93 -6.66
CA ARG A 82 -9.51 4.22 -6.85
C ARG A 82 -9.80 4.89 -5.52
N ASP A 83 -10.56 4.23 -4.64
CA ASP A 83 -11.04 4.81 -3.40
C ASP A 83 -9.87 5.24 -2.48
N ILE A 84 -8.77 4.47 -2.43
CA ILE A 84 -7.59 4.84 -1.63
C ILE A 84 -6.74 5.92 -2.33
N LEU A 85 -6.34 5.68 -3.58
CA LEU A 85 -5.32 6.53 -4.23
C LEU A 85 -5.89 7.89 -4.68
N THR A 86 -7.19 7.99 -4.94
CA THR A 86 -7.82 9.31 -5.16
C THR A 86 -8.22 9.98 -3.84
N GLY A 87 -8.00 9.33 -2.71
CA GLY A 87 -8.27 9.88 -1.39
C GLY A 87 -7.29 10.99 -1.00
N PRO A 88 -7.59 11.76 0.06
CA PRO A 88 -6.83 12.95 0.44
C PRO A 88 -5.33 12.72 0.69
N SER A 89 -4.96 11.52 1.15
CA SER A 89 -3.57 11.18 1.48
C SER A 89 -2.66 11.06 0.26
N PHE A 90 -3.22 10.66 -0.89
CA PHE A 90 -2.47 10.45 -2.14
C PHE A 90 -2.81 11.52 -3.18
N GLY A 91 -4.08 11.91 -3.28
CA GLY A 91 -4.54 12.96 -4.19
C GLY A 91 -4.41 12.63 -5.68
N TRP A 92 -4.39 11.34 -6.05
CA TRP A 92 -4.24 10.94 -7.44
C TRP A 92 -5.53 11.17 -8.23
N THR A 93 -5.37 11.32 -9.54
CA THR A 93 -6.51 11.26 -10.47
C THR A 93 -7.00 9.81 -10.62
N ALA A 94 -8.24 9.66 -11.08
CA ALA A 94 -8.80 8.35 -11.41
C ALA A 94 -7.94 7.61 -12.45
N ASP A 95 -7.38 8.34 -13.42
CA ASP A 95 -6.52 7.78 -14.47
C ASP A 95 -5.18 7.29 -13.92
N GLN A 96 -4.55 8.06 -13.02
CA GLN A 96 -3.32 7.64 -12.34
C GLN A 96 -3.55 6.39 -11.49
N SER A 97 -4.64 6.36 -10.72
CA SER A 97 -5.03 5.19 -9.92
C SER A 97 -5.27 3.95 -10.79
N GLN A 98 -5.98 4.12 -11.91
CA GLN A 98 -6.23 3.02 -12.84
C GLN A 98 -4.95 2.53 -13.51
N SER A 99 -4.08 3.46 -13.94
CA SER A 99 -2.79 3.17 -14.56
C SER A 99 -1.88 2.37 -13.62
N PHE A 100 -1.76 2.79 -12.35
CA PHE A 100 -1.02 2.04 -11.33
C PHE A 100 -1.56 0.63 -11.14
N ARG A 101 -2.88 0.48 -10.96
CA ARG A 101 -3.49 -0.84 -10.78
C ARG A 101 -3.18 -1.78 -11.95
N GLU A 102 -3.32 -1.30 -13.18
CA GLU A 102 -3.18 -2.13 -14.37
C GLU A 102 -1.73 -2.44 -14.71
N LEU A 103 -0.83 -1.48 -14.53
CA LEU A 103 0.52 -1.55 -15.05
C LEU A 103 1.56 -1.92 -13.99
N VAL A 104 1.26 -1.64 -12.72
CA VAL A 104 2.10 -1.99 -11.57
C VAL A 104 1.51 -3.19 -10.85
N ARG A 105 0.37 -3.02 -10.17
CA ARG A 105 -0.18 -4.07 -9.31
C ARG A 105 -0.41 -5.37 -10.08
N ASN A 106 -1.19 -5.32 -11.16
CA ASN A 106 -1.51 -6.53 -11.93
C ASN A 106 -0.24 -7.17 -12.52
N SER A 107 0.65 -6.37 -13.09
CA SER A 107 1.87 -6.87 -13.72
C SER A 107 2.84 -7.47 -12.70
N ILE A 108 3.01 -6.86 -11.52
CA ILE A 108 3.83 -7.42 -10.44
C ILE A 108 3.26 -8.76 -9.97
N MET A 109 1.94 -8.87 -9.84
CA MET A 109 1.28 -10.08 -9.34
C MET A 109 1.21 -11.21 -10.36
N HIS A 110 1.14 -10.92 -11.66
CA HIS A 110 0.96 -11.93 -12.70
C HIS A 110 2.21 -12.20 -13.53
N ASP A 111 3.07 -11.21 -13.73
CA ASP A 111 4.17 -11.24 -14.68
C ASP A 111 5.54 -10.97 -14.02
N ALA A 112 5.55 -10.62 -12.73
CA ALA A 112 6.74 -10.27 -11.95
C ALA A 112 7.55 -9.07 -12.53
N GLU A 113 6.91 -8.23 -13.35
CA GLU A 113 7.50 -7.03 -13.94
C GLU A 113 6.52 -5.85 -13.89
N THR A 114 7.02 -4.62 -14.06
CA THR A 114 6.17 -3.46 -14.33
C THR A 114 6.05 -3.23 -15.83
N ARG A 115 4.89 -2.75 -16.29
CA ARG A 115 4.62 -2.52 -17.72
C ARG A 115 4.68 -1.04 -18.08
N LYS A 116 4.79 -0.75 -19.39
CA LYS A 116 4.76 0.61 -19.97
C LYS A 116 5.72 1.60 -19.28
N ARG A 117 6.97 1.17 -19.05
CA ARG A 117 8.05 2.01 -18.48
C ARG A 117 7.80 2.55 -17.07
N TRP A 118 6.88 1.96 -16.31
CA TRP A 118 6.80 2.22 -14.87
C TRP A 118 8.10 1.75 -14.21
N LEU A 119 8.85 2.69 -13.64
CA LEU A 119 10.07 2.38 -12.89
C LEU A 119 9.78 2.41 -11.40
N VAL A 120 10.25 1.38 -10.69
CA VAL A 120 10.23 1.33 -9.22
C VAL A 120 11.57 1.87 -8.72
N GLY A 121 11.56 3.12 -8.27
CA GLY A 121 12.74 3.79 -7.76
C GLY A 121 12.72 3.89 -6.24
N ARG A 122 13.89 3.76 -5.61
CA ARG A 122 14.08 4.17 -4.22
C ARG A 122 14.52 5.64 -4.23
N THR A 123 13.62 6.55 -3.85
CA THR A 123 13.99 7.96 -3.63
C THR A 123 14.56 8.06 -2.21
N VAL A 124 15.85 8.36 -2.07
CA VAL A 124 16.51 8.64 -0.79
C VAL A 124 17.06 10.07 -0.92
N PRO A 125 16.87 10.98 0.06
CA PRO A 125 16.95 10.69 1.49
C PRO A 125 15.75 11.04 2.38
N ARG A 126 15.65 10.21 3.43
CA ARG A 126 14.90 10.39 4.67
C ARG A 126 14.89 11.87 5.09
N GLY A 127 13.70 12.48 5.13
CA GLY A 127 13.50 13.86 5.57
C GLY A 127 13.70 14.95 4.51
N VAL A 128 13.92 14.62 3.23
CA VAL A 128 14.04 15.61 2.16
C VAL A 128 13.00 15.35 1.08
N ILE A 129 12.15 16.35 0.80
CA ILE A 129 11.28 16.36 -0.38
C ILE A 129 12.19 16.70 -1.58
N PRO A 130 12.42 15.77 -2.54
CA PRO A 130 13.19 16.10 -3.72
C PRO A 130 12.42 17.14 -4.57
N PRO A 131 13.12 18.11 -5.20
CA PRO A 131 12.47 19.06 -6.10
C PRO A 131 11.90 18.33 -7.32
N ILE A 132 10.63 18.59 -7.62
CA ILE A 132 9.90 18.03 -8.77
C ILE A 132 10.61 18.45 -10.07
N LYS A 133 11.19 17.48 -10.81
CA LYS A 133 11.74 17.74 -12.14
C LYS A 133 10.60 17.69 -13.18
N LYS A 134 10.41 18.81 -13.91
CA LYS A 134 9.45 18.93 -15.02
C LYS A 134 9.92 18.17 -16.27
N THR A 135 9.89 16.84 -16.24
CA THR A 135 10.17 15.99 -17.40
C THR A 135 9.23 14.80 -17.44
N GLY A 136 7.91 15.01 -17.43
CA GLY A 136 6.92 13.92 -17.53
C GLY A 136 6.94 12.90 -16.37
N GLU A 137 7.79 13.11 -15.36
CA GLU A 137 8.04 12.25 -14.21
C GLU A 137 7.06 12.54 -13.07
N TYR A 138 6.27 11.55 -12.64
CA TYR A 138 5.55 11.64 -11.37
C TYR A 138 6.48 11.17 -10.24
N GLN A 139 6.80 12.04 -9.29
CA GLN A 139 7.41 11.70 -7.99
C GLN A 139 6.42 12.05 -6.88
N LEU A 140 6.29 11.15 -5.91
CA LEU A 140 5.35 11.30 -4.80
C LEU A 140 6.01 12.08 -3.64
N PRO A 141 5.28 12.85 -2.83
CA PRO A 141 5.80 13.35 -1.56
C PRO A 141 5.73 12.26 -0.49
N THR A 142 6.82 12.00 0.23
CA THR A 142 6.86 11.08 1.37
C THR A 142 7.00 11.84 2.69
N GLN A 143 6.03 11.68 3.59
CA GLN A 143 6.15 11.88 5.04
C GLN A 143 5.23 10.86 5.73
N PRO A 144 5.61 10.18 6.83
CA PRO A 144 6.92 9.68 7.24
C PRO A 144 7.07 8.16 6.98
N TYR A 145 6.33 7.58 6.03
CA TYR A 145 6.50 6.19 5.61
C TYR A 145 7.21 6.15 4.25
N GLU A 146 8.43 5.61 4.25
CA GLU A 146 9.28 5.46 3.06
C GLU A 146 8.72 4.34 2.15
N ILE A 147 7.85 4.69 1.20
CA ILE A 147 7.29 3.79 0.19
C ILE A 147 8.07 3.97 -1.14
N PRO A 148 8.41 2.88 -1.88
CA PRO A 148 8.98 2.97 -3.22
C PRO A 148 8.08 3.76 -4.17
N GLN A 149 8.66 4.72 -4.89
CA GLN A 149 7.89 5.58 -5.77
C GLN A 149 7.87 5.04 -7.19
N CYS A 150 6.75 5.30 -7.84
CA CYS A 150 6.49 4.90 -9.21
C CYS A 150 6.49 6.12 -10.14
N ILE A 151 7.26 6.06 -11.21
CA ILE A 151 7.47 7.17 -12.15
C ILE A 151 6.88 6.81 -13.53
N ASN A 152 5.98 7.65 -14.07
CA ASN A 152 5.67 7.65 -15.52
C ASN A 152 6.72 8.48 -16.26
N ARG A 153 7.12 8.10 -17.47
CA ARG A 153 7.93 8.94 -18.37
C ARG A 153 7.31 8.86 -19.76
N ASP A 154 6.46 9.82 -20.08
CA ASP A 154 5.97 10.01 -21.44
C ASP A 154 6.74 11.16 -22.13
N VAL A 155 7.15 10.88 -23.37
CA VAL A 155 7.54 11.85 -24.41
C VAL A 155 6.26 12.30 -25.11
#